data_AF-A0A8J5PUM5-F1
#
_entry.id   AF-A0A8J5PUM5-F1
#
_cell.length_a   1.000
_cell.length_b   1.000
_cell.length_c   1.000
_cell.angle_alpha   90.00
_cell.angle_beta   90.00
_cell.angle_gamma   90.00
#
_symmetry.space_group_name_H-M   'P 1'
#
loop_
_entity.id
_entity.type
_entity.pdbx_description
1 polymer ?
#
loop_
_entity_poly.entity_id
_entity_poly.type
_entity_poly.pdbx_seq_one_letter_code
_entity_poly.pdbx_strand_id
1 'polypeptide(L)'
;MYQELQRLEVQPELKSDLMRWLAWQSMGTGMLVDYTLLPIAHTEDPLLVFLRRGKYPAMTRWKGLESALFVGPKEEVTKTIRKVMDSPTLKAAKSVIDASTKNDFKVDKAQTALVHYSPEIIKKQYPKVHDSITNGRARGLGALNRLINAHLHAVWQSSFPEGIEVLKPFSEHTTEMVTPALKLADSLAFCPDNPIPSSCPPGISSCAHCAAGTTSMKVTTPEQYQNTSGAFAIGTVPHPWTLATLTSLKERVDVSWIRKEAPRDPWLETITKGLLGSKVSSNSRIMHFKQAVADEHAPTHALWLSAEADIPPDLEWYFGFRIPKGLGETYMAMSGKIEQGPMPGKVKADKPAKAERAAKADGDTRPEKPQPRPEDTPKGKELTPKEMQAKEKALLEHAKKIVAFKKSTVDTRLRASLEAWNLADTEAWKFARAFLARRSMERIEWEKQESKYSGGAGSEKGRNAWSRWKDSKERE
;
A
#
# COMPACT_ATOMS: atom_id res chain seq x y z
N MET A 1 28.29 -5.04 32.36
CA MET A 1 27.23 -4.02 32.24
C MET A 1 25.84 -4.49 32.66
N TYR A 2 25.16 -5.46 32.01
CA TYR A 2 23.81 -5.87 32.45
C TYR A 2 23.77 -6.37 33.92
N GLN A 3 24.66 -7.29 34.27
CA GLN A 3 24.77 -7.80 35.65
C GLN A 3 25.16 -6.72 36.66
N GLU A 4 26.00 -5.76 36.25
CA GLU A 4 26.37 -4.60 37.06
C GLU A 4 25.14 -3.72 37.32
N LEU A 5 24.35 -3.39 36.28
CA LEU A 5 23.13 -2.59 36.41
C LEU A 5 22.11 -3.22 37.35
N GLN A 6 22.00 -4.55 37.38
CA GLN A 6 21.10 -5.24 38.31
C GLN A 6 21.48 -5.04 39.78
N ARG A 7 22.76 -4.78 40.07
CA ARG A 7 23.29 -4.57 41.42
C ARG A 7 23.33 -3.09 41.83
N LEU A 8 23.16 -2.16 40.88
CA LEU A 8 23.16 -0.73 41.16
C LEU A 8 21.82 -0.27 41.73
N GLU A 9 21.89 0.51 42.80
CA GLU A 9 20.74 1.22 43.37
C GLU A 9 20.54 2.56 42.63
N VAL A 10 19.55 2.60 41.74
CA VAL A 10 19.21 3.76 40.92
C VAL A 10 17.70 3.96 40.86
N GLN A 11 17.25 5.14 40.41
CA GLN A 11 15.82 5.40 40.23
C GLN A 11 15.20 4.42 39.21
N PRO A 12 13.95 3.98 39.42
CA PRO A 12 13.26 3.04 38.51
C PRO A 12 13.23 3.52 37.04
N GLU A 13 13.05 4.82 36.83
CA GLU A 13 13.02 5.47 35.52
C GLU A 13 14.37 5.33 34.82
N LEU A 14 15.46 5.64 35.52
CA LEU A 14 16.81 5.51 35.01
C LEU A 14 17.17 4.05 34.74
N LYS A 15 16.74 3.12 35.61
CA LYS A 15 16.95 1.70 35.39
C LYS A 15 16.27 1.24 34.10
N SER A 16 15.04 1.68 33.86
CA SER A 16 14.30 1.38 32.63
C SER A 16 14.99 1.97 31.39
N ASP A 17 15.46 3.21 31.48
CA ASP A 17 16.18 3.86 30.38
C ASP A 17 17.51 3.16 30.09
N LEU A 18 18.36 2.90 31.09
CA LEU A 18 19.61 2.14 30.93
C LEU A 18 19.38 0.74 30.34
N MET A 19 18.26 0.09 30.67
CA MET A 19 17.85 -1.17 30.05
C MET A 19 17.57 -1.03 28.55
N ARG A 20 16.91 0.05 28.11
CA ARG A 20 16.72 0.35 26.68
C ARG A 20 18.06 0.57 25.98
N TRP A 21 18.97 1.30 26.61
CA TRP A 21 20.30 1.56 26.07
C TRP A 21 21.17 0.30 25.98
N LEU A 22 21.11 -0.58 26.97
CA LEU A 22 21.79 -1.89 26.90
C LEU A 22 21.23 -2.77 25.78
N ALA A 23 19.91 -2.74 25.56
CA ALA A 23 19.30 -3.43 24.43
C ALA A 23 19.79 -2.86 23.09
N TRP A 24 19.93 -1.54 22.97
CA TRP A 24 20.54 -0.93 21.78
C TRP A 24 22.02 -1.35 21.64
N GLN A 25 22.79 -1.32 22.72
CA GLN A 25 24.20 -1.72 22.72
C GLN A 25 24.41 -3.17 22.26
N SER A 26 23.48 -4.08 22.54
CA SER A 26 23.54 -5.46 22.03
C SER A 26 23.26 -5.57 20.53
N MET A 27 22.51 -4.61 19.95
CA MET A 27 22.27 -4.52 18.51
C MET A 27 23.47 -3.91 17.75
N GLY A 28 24.30 -3.11 18.43
CA GLY A 28 25.50 -2.50 17.86
C GLY A 28 25.27 -1.10 17.30
N THR A 29 25.96 -0.76 16.21
CA THR A 29 25.77 0.53 15.53
C THR A 29 24.34 0.63 15.01
N GLY A 30 23.62 1.67 15.37
CA GLY A 30 22.18 1.71 15.14
C GLY A 30 21.52 2.97 15.63
N MET A 31 20.21 2.84 15.84
CA MET A 31 19.36 3.89 16.38
C MET A 31 18.58 3.36 17.58
N LEU A 32 18.41 4.21 18.60
CA LEU A 32 17.44 4.02 19.67
C LEU A 32 16.29 4.99 19.44
N VAL A 33 15.10 4.44 19.22
CA VAL A 33 13.92 5.20 18.81
C VAL A 33 12.78 4.94 19.77
N ASP A 34 12.02 5.98 20.11
CA ASP A 34 10.75 5.83 20.79
C ASP A 34 9.66 5.34 19.83
N TYR A 35 8.82 4.41 20.26
CA TYR A 35 7.81 3.80 19.40
C TYR A 35 6.72 4.80 18.95
N THR A 36 6.66 5.98 19.57
CA THR A 36 5.77 7.07 19.18
C THR A 36 6.46 8.17 18.36
N LEU A 37 7.72 7.97 17.98
CA LEU A 37 8.42 8.83 17.02
C LEU A 37 8.22 8.29 15.60
N LEU A 38 7.57 9.07 14.75
CA LEU A 38 7.14 8.61 13.44
C LEU A 38 7.57 9.56 12.32
N PRO A 39 7.94 9.03 11.15
CA PRO A 39 8.24 9.84 9.98
C PRO A 39 6.96 10.40 9.36
N ILE A 40 7.03 11.66 8.94
CA ILE A 40 5.94 12.37 8.24
C ILE A 40 6.43 13.07 6.97
N ALA A 41 7.72 13.00 6.65
CA ALA A 41 8.23 13.49 5.38
C ALA A 41 8.32 12.39 4.34
N HIS A 42 8.46 12.81 3.08
CA HIS A 42 8.79 11.92 1.97
C HIS A 42 10.09 11.17 2.26
N THR A 43 10.22 9.95 1.74
CA THR A 43 11.41 9.16 2.08
C THR A 43 12.71 9.78 1.58
N GLU A 44 12.66 10.64 0.56
CA GLU A 44 13.78 11.42 0.04
C GLU A 44 14.32 12.47 1.03
N ASP A 45 13.58 12.74 2.11
CA ASP A 45 14.00 13.70 3.12
C ASP A 45 15.43 13.39 3.61
N PRO A 46 16.34 14.39 3.65
CA PRO A 46 17.74 14.15 3.98
C PRO A 46 17.96 13.45 5.33
N LEU A 47 17.09 13.69 6.32
CA LEU A 47 17.17 13.01 7.61
C LEU A 47 16.79 11.54 7.46
N LEU A 48 15.69 11.23 6.75
CA LEU A 48 15.27 9.84 6.54
C LEU A 48 16.28 9.06 5.68
N VAL A 49 16.87 9.69 4.66
CA VAL A 49 17.98 9.11 3.89
C VAL A 49 19.19 8.84 4.79
N PHE A 50 19.58 9.81 5.63
CA PHE A 50 20.67 9.62 6.59
C PHE A 50 20.40 8.45 7.56
N LEU A 51 19.20 8.36 8.11
CA LEU A 51 18.81 7.28 9.02
C LEU A 51 18.86 5.91 8.33
N ARG A 52 18.35 5.80 7.09
CA ARG A 52 18.34 4.54 6.32
C ARG A 52 19.72 4.05 5.92
N ARG A 53 20.70 4.94 5.74
CA ARG A 53 22.09 4.56 5.39
C ARG A 53 22.75 3.69 6.47
N GLY A 54 22.30 3.75 7.73
CA GLY A 54 22.84 2.94 8.83
C GLY A 54 24.29 3.27 9.21
N LYS A 55 24.83 4.41 8.76
CA LYS A 55 26.20 4.87 9.02
C LYS A 55 26.16 6.11 9.90
N TYR A 56 26.45 5.93 11.18
CA TYR A 56 26.38 7.01 12.17
C TYR A 56 27.80 7.38 12.63
N PRO A 57 28.31 8.56 12.26
CA PRO A 57 29.71 8.93 12.53
C PRO A 57 29.97 9.30 14.00
N ALA A 58 28.93 9.67 14.74
CA ALA A 58 29.02 10.09 16.13
C ALA A 58 27.68 9.89 16.84
N MET A 59 27.73 9.85 18.17
CA MET A 59 26.57 9.83 19.04
C MET A 59 25.77 11.12 18.89
N THR A 60 24.65 11.00 18.19
CA THR A 60 23.85 12.15 17.76
C THR A 60 22.43 12.05 18.31
N ARG A 61 21.93 13.20 18.75
CA ARG A 61 20.53 13.41 19.13
C ARG A 61 20.01 14.66 18.42
N TRP A 62 18.69 14.82 18.39
CA TRP A 62 18.07 15.96 17.71
C TRP A 62 17.35 16.89 18.67
N LYS A 63 17.49 18.20 18.43
CA LYS A 63 16.78 19.24 19.16
C LYS A 63 15.27 19.05 18.96
N GLY A 64 14.50 19.16 20.04
CA GLY A 64 13.03 19.03 20.00
C GLY A 64 12.51 17.59 20.04
N LEU A 65 13.38 16.58 19.89
CA LEU A 65 13.01 15.17 20.03
C LEU A 65 13.42 14.57 21.38
N GLU A 66 14.00 15.37 22.29
CA GLU A 66 14.37 14.95 23.65
C GLU A 66 15.14 13.62 23.69
N SER A 67 14.55 12.55 24.24
CA SER A 67 15.07 11.18 24.32
C SER A 67 14.44 10.22 23.30
N ALA A 68 13.72 10.75 22.32
CA ALA A 68 12.97 9.94 21.35
C ALA A 68 13.83 9.38 20.20
N LEU A 69 14.97 10.01 19.90
CA LEU A 69 15.87 9.57 18.85
C LEU A 69 17.33 9.76 19.22
N PHE A 70 18.07 8.66 19.19
CA PHE A 70 19.52 8.63 19.22
C PHE A 70 20.05 7.79 18.07
N VAL A 71 21.18 8.18 17.52
CA VAL A 71 21.97 7.34 16.63
C VAL A 71 23.42 7.35 17.05
N GLY A 72 24.16 6.29 16.76
CA GLY A 72 25.57 6.25 17.10
C GLY A 72 26.25 4.94 16.77
N PRO A 73 27.60 4.95 16.72
CA PRO A 73 28.39 3.74 16.60
C PRO A 73 28.41 2.97 17.93
N LYS A 74 28.56 1.65 17.85
CA LYS A 74 28.54 0.72 18.99
C LYS A 74 29.52 1.15 20.11
N GLU A 75 30.69 1.64 19.73
CA GLU A 75 31.76 2.04 20.64
C GLU A 75 31.33 3.24 21.50
N GLU A 76 30.70 4.25 20.88
CA GLU A 76 30.23 5.43 21.59
C GLU A 76 29.00 5.15 22.45
N VAL A 77 28.09 4.28 22.00
CA VAL A 77 26.98 3.80 22.83
C VAL A 77 27.51 3.10 24.09
N THR A 78 28.48 2.19 23.92
CA THR A 78 29.10 1.47 25.04
C THR A 78 29.80 2.42 26.00
N LYS A 79 30.55 3.40 25.47
CA LYS A 79 31.23 4.43 26.26
C LYS A 79 30.25 5.30 27.04
N THR A 80 29.13 5.67 26.42
CA THR A 80 28.08 6.50 27.05
C THR A 80 27.44 5.77 28.22
N ILE A 81 27.04 4.50 28.03
CA ILE A 81 26.45 3.67 29.10
C ILE A 81 27.41 3.55 30.28
N ARG A 82 28.69 3.23 30.00
CA ARG A 82 29.71 3.10 31.05
C ARG A 82 29.91 4.41 31.80
N LYS A 83 30.05 5.53 31.08
CA LYS A 83 30.19 6.86 31.68
C LYS A 83 29.03 7.21 32.60
N VAL A 84 27.80 6.85 32.22
CA VAL A 84 26.62 7.07 33.07
C VAL A 84 26.64 6.16 34.30
N MET A 85 26.94 4.87 34.14
CA MET A 85 27.02 3.91 35.26
C MET A 85 28.10 4.30 36.28
N ASP A 86 29.18 4.93 35.83
CA ASP A 86 30.28 5.40 36.67
C ASP A 86 30.06 6.85 37.17
N SER A 87 28.93 7.48 36.83
CA SER A 87 28.65 8.88 37.16
C SER A 87 28.32 9.05 38.65
N PRO A 88 28.89 10.07 39.33
CA PRO A 88 28.55 10.37 40.72
C PRO A 88 27.09 10.83 40.90
N THR A 89 26.44 11.32 39.83
CA THR A 89 25.04 11.78 39.87
C THR A 89 24.02 10.68 39.57
N LEU A 90 24.46 9.43 39.36
CA LEU A 90 23.62 8.30 38.94
C LEU A 90 22.40 8.09 39.85
N LYS A 91 22.54 8.24 41.17
CA LYS A 91 21.42 8.03 42.12
C LYS A 91 20.28 9.05 41.97
N ALA A 92 20.58 10.26 41.50
CA ALA A 92 19.63 11.36 41.37
C ALA A 92 19.03 11.49 39.96
N ALA A 93 19.69 10.91 38.95
CA ALA A 93 19.27 11.01 37.56
C ALA A 93 18.04 10.15 37.27
N LYS A 94 17.21 10.61 36.33
CA LYS A 94 16.00 9.91 35.84
C LYS A 94 16.17 9.32 34.45
N SER A 95 17.15 9.81 33.70
CA SER A 95 17.47 9.35 32.35
C SER A 95 18.97 9.37 32.09
N VAL A 96 19.39 8.66 31.03
CA VAL A 96 20.77 8.68 30.52
C VAL A 96 21.17 10.11 30.14
N ILE A 97 20.25 10.91 29.61
CA ILE A 97 20.50 12.33 29.28
C ILE A 97 20.84 13.12 30.55
N ASP A 98 20.05 12.96 31.63
CA ASP A 98 20.25 13.71 32.89
C ASP A 98 21.57 13.34 33.56
N ALA A 99 22.01 12.10 33.41
CA ALA A 99 23.28 11.60 33.93
C ALA A 99 24.48 11.92 33.01
N SER A 100 24.25 12.42 31.79
CA SER A 100 25.28 12.71 30.79
C SER A 100 25.64 14.19 30.74
N THR A 101 26.77 14.51 30.11
CA THR A 101 27.23 15.89 29.88
C THR A 101 26.84 16.39 28.48
N LYS A 102 26.75 17.72 28.31
CA LYS A 102 26.38 18.33 27.01
C LYS A 102 27.30 17.93 25.85
N ASN A 103 28.56 17.59 26.13
CA ASN A 103 29.56 17.23 25.12
C ASN A 103 29.50 15.75 24.72
N ASP A 104 28.67 14.93 25.38
CA ASP A 104 28.53 13.50 25.06
C ASP A 104 27.68 13.27 23.80
N PHE A 105 27.00 14.30 23.32
CA PHE A 105 26.09 14.21 22.18
C PHE A 105 26.32 15.35 21.20
N LYS A 106 26.44 15.00 19.91
CA LYS A 106 26.18 15.95 18.84
C LYS A 106 24.68 16.25 18.83
N VAL A 107 24.30 17.52 18.91
CA VAL A 107 22.89 17.94 18.84
C VAL A 107 22.63 18.52 17.46
N ASP A 108 21.86 17.79 16.65
CA ASP A 108 21.42 18.22 15.33
C ASP A 108 20.03 18.90 15.40
N LYS A 109 19.65 19.65 14.37
CA LYS A 109 18.39 20.39 14.29
C LYS A 109 17.40 19.62 13.41
N ALA A 110 16.65 18.68 13.98
CA ALA A 110 15.51 18.08 13.26
C ALA A 110 14.40 19.12 13.24
N GLN A 111 13.94 19.52 12.06
CA GLN A 111 12.95 20.61 12.00
C GLN A 111 11.59 20.20 11.44
N THR A 112 11.45 19.14 10.62
CA THR A 112 10.12 18.80 10.04
C THR A 112 9.85 17.33 9.70
N ALA A 113 10.86 16.47 9.59
CA ALA A 113 10.66 15.12 9.02
C ALA A 113 10.07 14.07 9.99
N LEU A 114 10.22 14.29 11.29
CA LEU A 114 9.82 13.36 12.35
C LEU A 114 8.91 14.08 13.34
N VAL A 115 7.89 13.38 13.83
CA VAL A 115 7.01 13.86 14.90
C VAL A 115 6.98 12.88 16.05
N HIS A 116 7.01 13.43 17.27
CA HIS A 116 7.01 12.65 18.51
C HIS A 116 5.70 12.86 19.25
N TYR A 117 4.95 11.79 19.49
CA TYR A 117 3.74 11.84 20.33
C TYR A 117 4.09 11.58 21.80
N SER A 118 4.91 12.46 22.39
CA SER A 118 5.32 12.34 23.79
C SER A 118 4.13 12.45 24.74
N PRO A 119 4.20 11.89 25.97
CA PRO A 119 3.14 12.05 26.97
C PRO A 119 2.77 13.52 27.25
N GLU A 120 3.75 14.41 27.24
CA GLU A 120 3.60 15.86 27.45
C GLU A 120 2.85 16.50 26.29
N ILE A 121 3.22 16.14 25.05
CA ILE A 121 2.55 16.59 23.84
C ILE A 121 1.12 16.06 23.80
N ILE A 122 0.89 14.80 24.12
CA ILE A 122 -0.45 14.19 24.17
C ILE A 122 -1.33 14.92 25.17
N LYS A 123 -0.82 15.19 26.37
CA LYS A 123 -1.55 15.94 27.41
C LYS A 123 -1.91 17.36 26.95
N LYS A 124 -1.00 18.03 26.24
CA LYS A 124 -1.16 19.43 25.84
C LYS A 124 -2.01 19.62 24.58
N GLN A 125 -1.78 18.82 23.55
CA GLN A 125 -2.37 19.00 22.21
C GLN A 125 -3.55 18.07 21.94
N TYR A 126 -3.62 16.92 22.61
CA TYR A 126 -4.65 15.90 22.39
C TYR A 126 -5.36 15.50 23.69
N PRO A 127 -6.00 16.45 24.40
CA PRO A 127 -6.57 16.19 25.73
C PRO A 127 -7.58 15.04 25.75
N LYS A 128 -8.41 14.89 24.70
CA LYS A 128 -9.35 13.75 24.59
C LYS A 128 -8.67 12.39 24.61
N VAL A 129 -7.49 12.28 23.99
CA VAL A 129 -6.70 11.04 23.98
C VAL A 129 -6.01 10.86 25.34
N HIS A 130 -5.48 11.94 25.93
CA HIS A 130 -4.92 11.91 27.28
C HIS A 130 -5.95 11.41 28.30
N ASP A 131 -7.15 11.97 28.30
CA ASP A 131 -8.26 11.58 29.18
C ASP A 131 -8.68 10.12 28.94
N SER A 132 -8.61 9.64 27.69
CA SER A 132 -8.88 8.24 27.39
C SER A 132 -7.80 7.30 27.95
N ILE A 133 -6.55 7.75 28.01
CA ILE A 133 -5.43 6.99 28.61
C ILE A 133 -5.57 6.94 30.13
N THR A 134 -5.91 8.06 30.77
CA THR A 134 -6.10 8.11 32.24
C THR A 134 -7.30 7.30 32.70
N ASN A 135 -8.40 7.31 31.94
CA ASN A 135 -9.63 6.57 32.26
C ASN A 135 -9.59 5.07 31.87
N GLY A 136 -8.58 4.64 31.11
CA GLY A 136 -8.45 3.24 30.73
C GLY A 136 -7.33 3.01 29.72
N ARG A 137 -6.18 2.51 30.19
CA ARG A 137 -4.96 2.36 29.40
C ARG A 137 -5.18 1.72 28.02
N ALA A 138 -5.87 0.58 27.95
CA ALA A 138 -6.10 -0.13 26.69
C ALA A 138 -6.95 0.71 25.71
N ARG A 139 -8.02 1.34 26.20
CA ARG A 139 -8.89 2.21 25.40
C ARG A 139 -8.13 3.44 24.90
N GLY A 140 -7.37 4.09 25.78
CA GLY A 140 -6.55 5.25 25.45
C GLY A 140 -5.46 4.95 24.44
N LEU A 141 -4.75 3.83 24.57
CA LEU A 141 -3.76 3.39 23.58
C LEU A 141 -4.42 3.08 22.22
N GLY A 142 -5.62 2.51 22.22
CA GLY A 142 -6.41 2.33 21.00
C GLY A 142 -6.80 3.66 20.34
N ALA A 143 -7.16 4.68 21.13
CA ALA A 143 -7.46 6.02 20.63
C ALA A 143 -6.20 6.73 20.09
N LEU A 144 -5.07 6.61 20.79
CA LEU A 144 -3.78 7.12 20.33
C LEU A 144 -3.36 6.48 18.99
N ASN A 145 -3.53 5.17 18.87
CA ASN A 145 -3.22 4.46 17.62
C ASN A 145 -4.09 4.97 16.44
N ARG A 146 -5.39 5.20 16.65
CA ARG A 146 -6.26 5.77 15.61
C ARG A 146 -5.88 7.19 15.24
N LEU A 147 -5.57 8.03 16.23
CA LEU A 147 -5.09 9.40 16.01
C LEU A 147 -3.80 9.41 15.17
N ILE A 148 -2.81 8.61 15.57
CA ILE A 148 -1.52 8.50 14.87
C ILE A 148 -1.72 8.03 13.43
N ASN A 149 -2.49 6.95 13.21
CA ASN A 149 -2.75 6.45 11.86
C ASN A 149 -3.47 7.49 10.99
N ALA A 150 -4.47 8.19 11.53
CA ALA A 150 -5.15 9.25 10.81
C ALA A 150 -4.22 10.40 10.42
N HIS A 151 -3.30 10.79 11.31
CA HIS A 151 -2.28 11.79 11.04
C HIS A 151 -1.29 11.35 9.95
N LEU A 152 -0.74 10.13 10.03
CA LEU A 152 0.17 9.60 9.03
C LEU A 152 -0.49 9.49 7.65
N HIS A 153 -1.72 9.00 7.63
CA HIS A 153 -2.49 8.87 6.40
C HIS A 153 -2.80 10.26 5.80
N ALA A 154 -3.26 11.23 6.59
CA ALA A 154 -3.54 12.59 6.10
C ALA A 154 -2.28 13.29 5.57
N VAL A 155 -1.13 13.07 6.20
CA VAL A 155 0.17 13.54 5.70
C VAL A 155 0.49 12.92 4.34
N TRP A 156 0.36 11.59 4.22
CA TRP A 156 0.56 10.90 2.94
C TRP A 156 -0.39 11.41 1.84
N GLN A 157 -1.66 11.64 2.15
CA GLN A 157 -2.62 12.18 1.17
C GLN A 157 -2.23 13.61 0.75
N SER A 158 -1.77 14.43 1.70
CA SER A 158 -1.34 15.81 1.44
C SER A 158 -0.08 15.89 0.57
N SER A 159 0.73 14.83 0.57
CA SER A 159 1.90 14.68 -0.29
C SER A 159 1.56 14.50 -1.78
N PHE A 160 0.31 14.19 -2.12
CA PHE A 160 -0.14 13.95 -3.50
C PHE A 160 -1.37 14.79 -3.85
N PRO A 161 -1.21 16.11 -4.07
CA PRO A 161 -2.33 17.03 -4.32
C PRO A 161 -3.12 16.73 -5.60
N GLU A 162 -2.52 16.03 -6.59
CA GLU A 162 -3.20 15.63 -7.83
C GLU A 162 -4.02 14.34 -7.66
N GLY A 163 -3.83 13.62 -6.54
CA GLY A 163 -4.59 12.43 -6.19
C GLY A 163 -3.85 11.12 -6.46
N ILE A 164 -4.61 10.08 -6.81
CA ILE A 164 -4.11 8.73 -7.09
C ILE A 164 -4.45 8.38 -8.54
N GLU A 165 -3.45 7.94 -9.30
CA GLU A 165 -3.60 7.50 -10.68
C GLU A 165 -3.56 5.97 -10.76
N VAL A 166 -4.68 5.33 -11.09
CA VAL A 166 -4.71 3.89 -11.34
C VAL A 166 -4.60 3.63 -12.84
N LEU A 167 -3.43 3.19 -13.29
CA LEU A 167 -3.15 3.06 -14.72
C LEU A 167 -4.09 2.04 -15.37
N LYS A 168 -4.83 2.47 -16.39
CA LYS A 168 -5.69 1.62 -17.22
C LYS A 168 -5.33 1.81 -18.70
N PRO A 169 -4.26 1.17 -19.18
CA PRO A 169 -3.72 1.43 -20.53
C PRO A 169 -4.66 1.04 -21.66
N PHE A 170 -5.56 0.09 -21.40
CA PHE A 170 -6.55 -0.38 -22.37
C PHE A 170 -7.94 -0.11 -21.80
N SER A 171 -8.68 0.82 -22.38
CA SER A 171 -10.01 1.19 -21.89
C SER A 171 -11.02 0.05 -22.01
N GLU A 172 -10.88 -0.79 -23.04
CA GLU A 172 -11.71 -1.95 -23.33
C GLU A 172 -11.18 -3.23 -22.65
N HIS A 173 -12.11 -4.05 -22.14
CA HIS A 173 -11.89 -5.44 -21.73
C HIS A 173 -10.85 -5.72 -20.63
N THR A 174 -10.34 -4.68 -19.97
CA THR A 174 -9.36 -4.82 -18.87
C THR A 174 -9.83 -4.24 -17.54
N THR A 175 -11.14 -3.99 -17.39
CA THR A 175 -11.69 -3.37 -16.18
C THR A 175 -11.51 -4.29 -14.97
N GLU A 176 -11.80 -5.59 -15.11
CA GLU A 176 -11.60 -6.57 -14.04
C GLU A 176 -10.12 -6.73 -13.67
N MET A 177 -9.21 -6.55 -14.64
CA MET A 177 -7.76 -6.63 -14.44
C MET A 177 -7.25 -5.56 -13.47
N VAL A 178 -7.75 -4.32 -13.59
CA VAL A 178 -7.32 -3.18 -12.75
C VAL A 178 -8.18 -2.99 -11.49
N THR A 179 -9.29 -3.71 -11.36
CA THR A 179 -10.24 -3.58 -10.23
C THR A 179 -9.59 -3.72 -8.85
N PRO A 180 -8.64 -4.65 -8.60
CA PRO A 180 -7.95 -4.70 -7.31
C PRO A 180 -7.16 -3.42 -6.98
N ALA A 181 -6.50 -2.83 -7.98
CA ALA A 181 -5.77 -1.57 -7.83
C ALA A 181 -6.72 -0.39 -7.58
N LEU A 182 -7.88 -0.35 -8.26
CA LEU A 182 -8.94 0.64 -8.01
C LEU A 182 -9.46 0.58 -6.58
N LYS A 183 -9.79 -0.62 -6.08
CA LYS A 183 -10.25 -0.79 -4.69
C LYS A 183 -9.22 -0.34 -3.66
N LEU A 184 -7.94 -0.58 -3.94
CA LEU A 184 -6.84 -0.09 -3.10
C LEU A 184 -6.77 1.45 -3.15
N ALA A 185 -6.84 2.05 -4.33
CA ALA A 185 -6.85 3.51 -4.49
C ALA A 185 -8.03 4.15 -3.76
N ASP A 186 -9.25 3.61 -3.90
CA ASP A 186 -10.44 4.09 -3.19
C ASP A 186 -10.26 4.01 -1.66
N SER A 187 -9.62 2.94 -1.19
CA SER A 187 -9.32 2.74 0.24
C SER A 187 -8.29 3.76 0.74
N LEU A 188 -7.26 4.06 -0.05
CA LEU A 188 -6.23 5.07 0.25
C LEU A 188 -6.78 6.51 0.16
N ALA A 189 -7.75 6.76 -0.71
CA ALA A 189 -8.41 8.06 -0.85
C ALA A 189 -9.45 8.32 0.27
N PHE A 190 -9.85 7.29 1.00
CA PHE A 190 -10.83 7.38 2.07
C PHE A 190 -10.21 7.85 3.39
N CYS A 191 -10.93 8.68 4.14
CA CYS A 191 -10.48 9.17 5.45
C CYS A 191 -10.75 8.16 6.58
N PRO A 192 -9.74 7.74 7.37
CA PRO A 192 -9.92 6.88 8.53
C PRO A 192 -10.68 7.57 9.69
N ASP A 193 -11.11 6.78 10.67
CA ASP A 193 -11.62 7.29 11.95
C ASP A 193 -10.53 8.06 12.69
N ASN A 194 -10.86 9.28 13.12
CA ASN A 194 -9.98 10.15 13.91
C ASN A 194 -10.73 10.63 15.16
N PRO A 195 -10.23 10.33 16.38
CA PRO A 195 -10.86 10.79 17.63
C PRO A 195 -10.88 12.32 17.78
N ILE A 196 -10.02 13.04 17.05
CA ILE A 196 -9.96 14.51 17.04
C ILE A 196 -9.81 14.99 15.57
N PRO A 197 -10.89 15.07 14.78
CA PRO A 197 -10.81 15.34 13.34
C PRO A 197 -10.07 16.63 12.95
N SER A 198 -10.11 17.66 13.82
CA SER A 198 -9.45 18.95 13.60
C SER A 198 -7.99 19.00 14.06
N SER A 199 -7.42 17.88 14.49
CA SER A 199 -6.04 17.85 14.99
C SER A 199 -5.03 17.63 13.86
N CYS A 200 -3.80 18.12 14.10
CA CYS A 200 -2.65 17.94 13.23
C CYS A 200 -1.55 17.18 13.97
N PRO A 201 -0.58 16.59 13.24
CA PRO A 201 0.60 15.98 13.85
C PRO A 201 1.37 16.95 14.77
N PRO A 202 2.11 16.44 15.78
CA PRO A 202 2.85 17.27 16.71
C PRO A 202 3.80 18.25 16.02
N GLY A 203 3.75 19.52 16.43
CA GLY A 203 4.63 20.56 15.87
C GLY A 203 4.18 21.13 14.52
N ILE A 204 3.08 20.63 13.95
CA ILE A 204 2.45 21.18 12.74
C ILE A 204 1.21 21.97 13.15
N SER A 205 1.20 23.27 12.84
CA SER A 205 0.09 24.17 13.18
C SER A 205 -1.05 24.18 12.16
N SER A 206 -0.79 23.82 10.90
CA SER A 206 -1.76 23.78 9.81
C SER A 206 -1.54 22.53 8.97
N CYS A 207 -2.58 21.73 8.79
CA CYS A 207 -2.56 20.50 8.01
C CYS A 207 -3.90 20.30 7.29
N ALA A 208 -3.93 19.46 6.25
CA ALA A 208 -5.18 19.08 5.63
C ALA A 208 -5.98 18.20 6.60
N HIS A 209 -7.24 18.58 6.86
CA HIS A 209 -8.13 17.79 7.70
C HIS A 209 -8.93 16.81 6.83
N CYS A 210 -8.87 15.53 7.20
CA CYS A 210 -9.65 14.47 6.58
C CYS A 210 -10.86 14.19 7.47
N ALA A 211 -12.07 14.47 6.99
CA ALA A 211 -13.28 14.14 7.73
C ALA A 211 -13.55 12.63 7.62
N ALA A 212 -13.64 11.94 8.76
CA ALA A 212 -13.89 10.49 8.78
C ALA A 212 -15.13 10.14 7.96
N GLY A 213 -15.02 9.14 7.08
CA GLY A 213 -16.13 8.76 6.21
C GLY A 213 -16.18 9.47 4.85
N THR A 214 -15.30 10.44 4.61
CA THR A 214 -15.22 11.16 3.32
C THR A 214 -14.07 10.68 2.45
N THR A 215 -14.12 11.00 1.15
CA THR A 215 -13.02 10.80 0.21
C THR A 215 -12.29 12.13 0.03
N SER A 216 -10.99 12.17 0.36
CA SER A 216 -10.17 13.38 0.32
C SER A 216 -9.33 13.51 -0.96
N MET A 217 -9.10 12.42 -1.68
CA MET A 217 -8.28 12.40 -2.90
C MET A 217 -9.11 12.03 -4.13
N LYS A 218 -8.75 12.60 -5.28
CA LYS A 218 -9.30 12.18 -6.57
C LYS A 218 -8.60 10.90 -7.02
N VAL A 219 -9.38 9.91 -7.46
CA VAL A 219 -8.85 8.72 -8.15
C VAL A 219 -9.12 8.87 -9.64
N THR A 220 -8.08 8.78 -10.47
CA THR A 220 -8.17 8.86 -11.94
C THR A 220 -7.66 7.56 -12.57
N THR A 221 -7.99 7.34 -13.84
CA THR A 221 -7.58 6.14 -14.59
C THR A 221 -6.90 6.48 -15.91
N PRO A 222 -5.71 7.13 -15.89
CA PRO A 222 -5.02 7.45 -17.12
C PRO A 222 -4.51 6.20 -17.83
N GLU A 223 -4.42 6.27 -19.15
CA GLU A 223 -3.88 5.18 -19.98
C GLU A 223 -2.36 5.07 -19.89
N GLN A 224 -1.69 6.18 -19.59
CA GLN A 224 -0.25 6.34 -19.68
C GLN A 224 0.31 6.74 -18.33
N TYR A 225 1.50 6.21 -18.01
CA TYR A 225 2.21 6.60 -16.81
C TYR A 225 2.83 7.98 -16.99
N GLN A 226 2.60 8.87 -16.04
CA GLN A 226 3.27 10.16 -15.96
C GLN A 226 4.23 10.14 -14.77
N ASN A 227 5.43 10.68 -14.95
CA ASN A 227 6.40 10.80 -13.87
C ASN A 227 6.20 12.15 -13.15
N THR A 228 5.10 12.28 -12.43
CA THR A 228 4.79 13.48 -11.63
C THR A 228 4.97 13.18 -10.14
N SER A 229 5.43 14.18 -9.40
CA SER A 229 5.54 14.08 -7.94
C SER A 229 4.21 14.38 -7.23
N GLY A 230 3.23 14.94 -7.95
CA GLY A 230 1.95 15.41 -7.41
C GLY A 230 0.89 14.32 -7.28
N ALA A 231 1.05 13.17 -7.94
CA ALA A 231 0.13 12.05 -7.88
C ALA A 231 0.85 10.76 -7.43
N PHE A 232 0.11 9.86 -6.79
CA PHE A 232 0.58 8.51 -6.50
C PHE A 232 0.06 7.54 -7.56
N ALA A 233 0.97 6.84 -8.25
CA ALA A 233 0.60 5.92 -9.33
C ALA A 233 0.43 4.49 -8.82
N ILE A 234 -0.63 3.80 -9.26
CA ILE A 234 -0.82 2.36 -9.06
C ILE A 234 -0.94 1.70 -10.44
N GLY A 235 0.10 0.98 -10.83
CA GLY A 235 0.15 0.29 -12.11
C GLY A 235 -0.15 -1.20 -11.97
N THR A 236 -0.98 -1.74 -12.86
CA THR A 236 -1.19 -3.19 -12.96
C THR A 236 -0.45 -3.72 -14.19
N VAL A 237 0.53 -4.60 -13.95
CA VAL A 237 1.39 -5.23 -14.95
C VAL A 237 0.82 -6.62 -15.28
N PRO A 238 0.21 -6.82 -16.47
CA PRO A 238 -0.30 -8.12 -16.88
C PRO A 238 0.80 -8.98 -17.50
N HIS A 239 0.65 -10.28 -17.37
CA HIS A 239 1.34 -11.23 -18.23
C HIS A 239 0.85 -11.05 -19.68
N PRO A 240 1.71 -11.18 -20.72
CA PRO A 240 1.28 -11.05 -22.11
C PRO A 240 0.09 -11.94 -22.50
N TRP A 241 0.05 -13.17 -21.97
CA TRP A 241 -1.11 -14.08 -22.11
C TRP A 241 -2.41 -13.48 -21.58
N THR A 242 -2.39 -12.97 -20.36
CA THR A 242 -3.55 -12.35 -19.72
C THR A 242 -4.04 -11.19 -20.57
N LEU A 243 -3.15 -10.28 -20.95
CA LEU A 243 -3.52 -9.13 -21.78
C LEU A 243 -4.08 -9.56 -23.13
N ALA A 244 -3.44 -10.49 -23.84
CA ALA A 244 -3.89 -10.95 -25.15
C ALA A 244 -5.28 -11.61 -25.10
N THR A 245 -5.55 -12.44 -24.09
CA THR A 245 -6.88 -13.08 -23.93
C THR A 245 -7.98 -12.09 -23.59
N LEU A 246 -7.68 -11.08 -22.77
CA LEU A 246 -8.62 -10.02 -22.41
C LEU A 246 -8.93 -9.11 -23.60
N THR A 247 -7.91 -8.57 -24.27
CA THR A 247 -8.11 -7.62 -25.39
C THR A 247 -8.72 -8.28 -26.62
N SER A 248 -8.47 -9.57 -26.86
CA SER A 248 -9.11 -10.32 -27.94
C SER A 248 -10.45 -10.95 -27.55
N LEU A 249 -10.83 -10.93 -26.27
CA LEU A 249 -11.99 -11.63 -25.71
C LEU A 249 -12.04 -13.14 -26.05
N LYS A 250 -10.87 -13.76 -26.21
CA LYS A 250 -10.70 -15.18 -26.53
C LYS A 250 -10.14 -15.93 -25.32
N GLU A 251 -10.70 -17.09 -25.01
CA GLU A 251 -10.17 -17.97 -23.95
C GLU A 251 -8.78 -18.55 -24.29
N ARG A 252 -8.49 -18.69 -25.58
CA ARG A 252 -7.22 -19.19 -26.13
C ARG A 252 -6.80 -18.39 -27.35
N VAL A 253 -5.50 -18.13 -27.46
CA VAL A 253 -4.87 -17.54 -28.64
C VAL A 253 -4.05 -18.59 -29.37
N ASP A 254 -4.15 -18.64 -30.70
CA ASP A 254 -3.41 -19.59 -31.54
C ASP A 254 -2.20 -18.95 -32.23
N VAL A 255 -1.36 -19.77 -32.86
CA VAL A 255 -0.14 -19.29 -33.54
C VAL A 255 -0.44 -18.38 -34.72
N SER A 256 -1.56 -18.59 -35.42
CA SER A 256 -1.95 -17.73 -36.55
C SER A 256 -2.29 -16.33 -36.05
N TRP A 257 -3.05 -16.23 -34.95
CA TRP A 257 -3.37 -14.98 -34.29
C TRP A 257 -2.12 -14.26 -33.79
N ILE A 258 -1.20 -14.97 -33.11
CA ILE A 258 0.06 -14.38 -32.62
C ILE A 258 0.88 -13.77 -33.76
N ARG A 259 0.95 -14.43 -34.92
CA ARG A 259 1.77 -13.96 -36.04
C ARG A 259 1.13 -12.87 -36.87
N LYS A 260 -0.21 -12.86 -36.98
CA LYS A 260 -0.94 -12.00 -37.93
C LYS A 260 -1.65 -10.81 -37.28
N GLU A 261 -2.06 -10.94 -36.02
CA GLU A 261 -2.94 -9.98 -35.35
C GLU A 261 -2.32 -9.40 -34.07
N ALA A 262 -1.47 -10.15 -33.36
CA ALA A 262 -0.97 -9.70 -32.07
C ALA A 262 0.05 -8.56 -32.19
N PRO A 263 -0.18 -7.40 -31.55
CA PRO A 263 0.83 -6.34 -31.45
C PRO A 263 2.04 -6.81 -30.63
N ARG A 264 3.17 -6.12 -30.82
CA ARG A 264 4.42 -6.38 -30.08
C ARG A 264 4.50 -5.46 -28.87
N ASP A 265 4.70 -6.05 -27.70
CA ASP A 265 4.86 -5.35 -26.40
C ASP A 265 3.81 -4.24 -26.15
N PRO A 266 2.51 -4.50 -26.40
CA PRO A 266 1.49 -3.46 -26.42
C PRO A 266 1.33 -2.75 -25.07
N TRP A 267 1.56 -3.45 -23.95
CA TRP A 267 1.38 -2.86 -22.63
C TRP A 267 2.46 -1.80 -22.37
N LEU A 268 3.72 -2.19 -22.53
CA LEU A 268 4.87 -1.32 -22.29
C LEU A 268 4.91 -0.16 -23.28
N GLU A 269 4.53 -0.38 -24.53
CA GLU A 269 4.37 0.70 -25.50
C GLU A 269 3.36 1.73 -24.99
N THR A 270 2.17 1.29 -24.59
CA THR A 270 1.08 2.18 -24.17
C THR A 270 1.43 2.94 -22.90
N ILE A 271 1.89 2.26 -21.85
CA ILE A 271 2.17 2.91 -20.55
C ILE A 271 3.29 3.94 -20.64
N THR A 272 4.28 3.74 -21.51
CA THR A 272 5.44 4.64 -21.63
C THR A 272 5.30 5.64 -22.78
N LYS A 273 4.22 5.60 -23.56
CA LYS A 273 4.02 6.46 -24.74
C LYS A 273 4.04 7.95 -24.38
N GLY A 274 3.42 8.33 -23.27
CA GLY A 274 3.39 9.73 -22.81
C GLY A 274 4.76 10.29 -22.47
N LEU A 275 5.66 9.43 -21.96
CA LEU A 275 7.01 9.82 -21.53
C LEU A 275 8.05 9.75 -22.65
N LEU A 276 7.95 8.74 -23.50
CA LEU A 276 9.00 8.40 -24.48
C LEU A 276 8.57 8.68 -25.93
N GLY A 277 7.29 8.97 -26.18
CA GLY A 277 6.73 9.09 -27.52
C GLY A 277 6.59 7.73 -28.23
N SER A 278 6.27 7.76 -29.52
CA SER A 278 6.00 6.55 -30.31
C SER A 278 7.24 5.91 -30.94
N LYS A 279 8.34 6.66 -31.13
CA LYS A 279 9.54 6.22 -31.87
C LYS A 279 10.64 5.69 -30.97
N VAL A 280 10.29 4.85 -30.00
CA VAL A 280 11.24 4.28 -29.02
C VAL A 280 11.11 2.77 -28.97
N SER A 281 12.25 2.08 -28.97
CA SER A 281 12.33 0.61 -28.96
C SER A 281 11.80 0.02 -27.66
N SER A 282 11.23 -1.19 -27.70
CA SER A 282 10.77 -1.91 -26.50
C SER A 282 11.90 -2.08 -25.46
N ASN A 283 13.14 -2.28 -25.92
CA ASN A 283 14.32 -2.41 -25.05
C ASN A 283 14.64 -1.12 -24.28
N SER A 284 14.45 0.05 -24.89
CA SER A 284 14.60 1.32 -24.17
C SER A 284 13.44 1.52 -23.19
N ARG A 285 12.21 1.20 -23.60
CA ARG A 285 11.02 1.32 -22.74
C ARG A 285 11.13 0.45 -21.48
N ILE A 286 11.67 -0.77 -21.58
CA ILE A 286 11.79 -1.66 -20.42
C ILE A 286 12.79 -1.11 -19.40
N MET A 287 13.85 -0.43 -19.84
CA MET A 287 14.80 0.19 -18.92
C MET A 287 14.16 1.35 -18.14
N HIS A 288 13.38 2.20 -18.81
CA HIS A 288 12.63 3.26 -18.15
C HIS A 288 11.55 2.71 -17.21
N PHE A 289 10.87 1.62 -17.60
CA PHE A 289 9.93 0.95 -16.71
C PHE A 289 10.61 0.40 -15.46
N LYS A 290 11.77 -0.26 -15.60
CA LYS A 290 12.55 -0.76 -14.46
C LYS A 290 12.97 0.36 -13.51
N GLN A 291 13.32 1.54 -14.03
CA GLN A 291 13.56 2.74 -13.22
C GLN A 291 12.28 3.17 -12.49
N ALA A 292 11.15 3.27 -13.19
CA ALA A 292 9.87 3.64 -12.59
C ALA A 292 9.36 2.64 -11.53
N VAL A 293 9.90 1.42 -11.49
CA VAL A 293 9.58 0.40 -10.48
C VAL A 293 10.56 0.42 -9.31
N ALA A 294 11.87 0.55 -9.59
CA ALA A 294 12.92 0.16 -8.65
C ALA A 294 14.00 1.22 -8.39
N ASP A 295 13.90 2.41 -8.98
CA ASP A 295 14.80 3.51 -8.64
C ASP A 295 14.66 3.92 -7.15
N GLU A 296 15.65 4.61 -6.58
CA GLU A 296 15.74 4.86 -5.13
C GLU A 296 14.48 5.50 -4.54
N HIS A 297 13.79 6.32 -5.34
CA HIS A 297 12.59 7.05 -4.95
C HIS A 297 11.30 6.57 -5.64
N ALA A 298 11.41 5.68 -6.63
CA ALA A 298 10.23 5.18 -7.33
C ALA A 298 9.19 4.54 -6.39
N PRO A 299 9.58 3.72 -5.38
CA PRO A 299 8.63 3.13 -4.44
C PRO A 299 7.87 4.14 -3.57
N THR A 300 8.21 5.43 -3.52
CA THR A 300 7.39 6.41 -2.81
C THR A 300 6.31 7.05 -3.66
N HIS A 301 6.44 6.99 -4.98
CA HIS A 301 5.51 7.63 -5.91
C HIS A 301 4.69 6.63 -6.72
N ALA A 302 5.11 5.36 -6.77
CA ALA A 302 4.42 4.33 -7.52
C ALA A 302 4.39 2.98 -6.80
N LEU A 303 3.26 2.29 -6.97
CA LEU A 303 3.08 0.88 -6.61
C LEU A 303 2.74 0.09 -7.87
N TRP A 304 3.59 -0.89 -8.20
CA TRP A 304 3.38 -1.77 -9.35
C TRP A 304 2.91 -3.14 -8.87
N LEU A 305 1.75 -3.58 -9.35
CA LEU A 305 1.08 -4.84 -9.01
C LEU A 305 1.04 -5.77 -10.22
N SER A 306 0.88 -7.08 -9.99
CA SER A 306 0.66 -8.05 -11.08
C SER A 306 -0.82 -8.31 -11.25
N ALA A 307 -1.32 -8.37 -12.48
CA ALA A 307 -2.73 -8.70 -12.74
C ALA A 307 -3.16 -10.09 -12.23
N GLU A 308 -2.21 -11.03 -12.21
CA GLU A 308 -2.45 -12.44 -11.87
C GLU A 308 -2.29 -12.75 -10.38
N ALA A 309 -1.83 -11.79 -9.58
CA ALA A 309 -1.58 -11.97 -8.15
C ALA A 309 -2.60 -11.19 -7.32
N ASP A 310 -2.86 -11.67 -6.11
CA ASP A 310 -3.62 -10.91 -5.12
C ASP A 310 -2.84 -9.68 -4.65
N ILE A 311 -3.56 -8.71 -4.10
CA ILE A 311 -2.94 -7.54 -3.45
C ILE A 311 -2.04 -8.04 -2.31
N PRO A 312 -0.76 -7.59 -2.26
CA PRO A 312 0.15 -8.01 -1.21
C PRO A 312 -0.43 -7.70 0.19
N PRO A 313 -0.36 -8.64 1.15
CA PRO A 313 -0.91 -8.42 2.49
C PRO A 313 -0.09 -7.42 3.32
N ASP A 314 1.14 -7.11 2.90
CA ASP A 314 2.11 -6.24 3.58
C ASP A 314 1.99 -4.76 3.19
N LEU A 315 0.87 -4.35 2.56
CA LEU A 315 0.74 -2.96 2.11
C LEU A 315 0.67 -1.94 3.25
N GLU A 316 0.08 -2.28 4.41
CA GLU A 316 0.08 -1.39 5.57
C GLU A 316 1.51 -1.11 6.06
N TRP A 317 2.40 -2.11 6.01
CA TRP A 317 3.82 -1.94 6.28
C TRP A 317 4.51 -1.06 5.23
N TYR A 318 4.18 -1.25 3.94
CA TYR A 318 4.73 -0.45 2.85
C TYR A 318 4.36 1.04 2.98
N PHE A 319 3.11 1.36 3.31
CA PHE A 319 2.66 2.75 3.50
C PHE A 319 3.04 3.32 4.87
N GLY A 320 3.28 2.48 5.87
CA GLY A 320 3.58 2.91 7.24
C GLY A 320 2.35 3.35 8.04
N PHE A 321 1.14 3.11 7.53
CA PHE A 321 -0.12 3.36 8.20
C PHE A 321 -1.16 2.32 7.79
N ARG A 322 -2.17 2.16 8.63
CA ARG A 322 -3.29 1.27 8.36
C ARG A 322 -4.15 1.79 7.22
N ILE A 323 -4.33 0.99 6.18
CA ILE A 323 -5.19 1.34 5.05
C ILE A 323 -6.65 1.24 5.51
N PRO A 324 -7.45 2.29 5.36
CA PRO A 324 -8.87 2.23 5.68
C PRO A 324 -9.55 1.18 4.82
N LYS A 325 -10.27 0.26 5.45
CA LYS A 325 -11.16 -0.63 4.72
C LYS A 325 -12.38 0.20 4.35
N GLY A 326 -12.53 0.51 3.07
CA GLY A 326 -13.54 1.45 2.56
C GLY A 326 -14.98 1.12 2.99
N LEU A 327 -15.93 1.95 2.52
CA LEU A 327 -17.35 2.00 2.91
C LEU A 327 -18.05 0.63 3.14
N GLY A 328 -17.66 -0.44 2.44
CA GLY A 328 -18.27 -1.77 2.56
C GLY A 328 -18.27 -2.40 3.97
N GLU A 329 -17.29 -2.09 4.83
CA GLU A 329 -17.29 -2.59 6.22
C GLU A 329 -17.91 -1.61 7.22
N THR A 330 -17.79 -0.29 7.00
CA THR A 330 -18.40 0.73 7.86
C THR A 330 -19.92 0.76 7.73
N TYR A 331 -20.48 0.48 6.55
CA TYR A 331 -21.92 0.25 6.41
C TYR A 331 -22.39 -0.97 7.20
N MET A 332 -21.62 -2.06 7.27
CA MET A 332 -22.00 -3.25 8.07
C MET A 332 -21.93 -2.98 9.58
N ALA A 333 -20.99 -2.15 10.04
CA ALA A 333 -20.89 -1.76 11.45
C ALA A 333 -21.96 -0.74 11.89
N MET A 334 -22.45 0.12 10.98
CA MET A 334 -23.55 1.05 11.25
C MET A 334 -24.94 0.42 11.04
N SER A 335 -25.07 -0.56 10.15
CA SER A 335 -26.34 -1.29 9.90
C SER A 335 -26.71 -2.30 10.99
N GLY A 336 -25.76 -2.64 11.87
CA GLY A 336 -25.99 -3.55 13.01
C GLY A 336 -26.85 -2.96 14.15
N LYS A 337 -27.39 -1.74 13.98
CA LYS A 337 -28.29 -1.08 14.94
C LYS A 337 -29.53 -0.51 14.25
N ILE A 338 -30.31 -1.32 13.55
CA ILE A 338 -31.73 -1.02 13.31
C ILE A 338 -32.52 -2.28 13.64
N GLU A 339 -33.31 -2.17 14.71
CA GLU A 339 -34.29 -3.16 15.14
C GLU A 339 -35.33 -3.42 14.04
N GLN A 340 -35.76 -4.68 13.96
CA GLN A 340 -36.71 -5.18 12.98
C GLN A 340 -38.11 -4.55 13.16
N GLY A 341 -38.70 -4.10 12.06
CA GLY A 341 -40.11 -3.73 11.93
C GLY A 341 -40.57 -3.84 10.46
N PRO A 342 -41.83 -4.20 10.18
CA PRO A 342 -42.18 -5.07 9.04
C PRO A 342 -42.44 -4.35 7.70
N MET A 343 -42.16 -5.07 6.61
CA MET A 343 -42.47 -4.70 5.22
C MET A 343 -43.97 -4.48 4.96
N PRO A 344 -44.34 -3.53 4.07
CA PRO A 344 -45.59 -3.59 3.35
C PRO A 344 -45.40 -3.98 1.87
N GLY A 345 -46.04 -5.09 1.49
CA GLY A 345 -47.08 -5.11 0.46
C GLY A 345 -46.71 -4.90 -1.03
N LYS A 346 -46.69 -6.01 -1.77
CA LYS A 346 -46.76 -6.09 -3.24
C LYS A 346 -48.02 -5.40 -3.80
N VAL A 347 -47.89 -4.65 -4.90
CA VAL A 347 -49.04 -4.30 -5.78
C VAL A 347 -48.71 -4.63 -7.24
N LYS A 348 -49.73 -5.17 -7.90
CA LYS A 348 -49.72 -5.90 -9.18
C LYS A 348 -49.70 -4.97 -10.40
N ALA A 349 -49.29 -5.57 -11.52
CA ALA A 349 -49.37 -5.04 -12.88
C ALA A 349 -50.79 -5.11 -13.44
N ASP A 350 -51.18 -4.08 -14.21
CA ASP A 350 -52.35 -4.08 -15.10
C ASP A 350 -51.96 -3.71 -16.53
N LYS A 351 -52.50 -4.48 -17.49
CA LYS A 351 -52.50 -4.21 -18.94
C LYS A 351 -53.63 -3.22 -19.29
N PRO A 352 -53.56 -2.56 -20.45
CA PRO A 352 -54.78 -2.28 -21.20
C PRO A 352 -54.77 -2.82 -22.63
N ALA A 353 -55.98 -3.07 -23.12
CA ALA A 353 -56.33 -3.65 -24.40
C ALA A 353 -56.74 -2.59 -25.45
N LYS A 354 -56.81 -3.07 -26.69
CA LYS A 354 -57.18 -2.48 -28.00
C LYS A 354 -58.25 -1.40 -28.07
N ALA A 355 -58.12 -0.53 -29.09
CA ALA A 355 -59.22 -0.04 -29.94
C ALA A 355 -58.78 0.20 -31.41
N GLU A 356 -59.70 -0.12 -32.33
CA GLU A 356 -59.83 0.01 -33.80
C GLU A 356 -59.70 1.46 -34.37
N ARG A 357 -59.65 1.84 -35.67
CA ARG A 357 -59.55 1.27 -37.05
C ARG A 357 -59.58 2.46 -38.07
N ALA A 358 -59.29 2.17 -39.36
CA ALA A 358 -59.64 2.89 -40.61
C ALA A 358 -58.52 3.80 -41.22
N ALA A 359 -58.27 3.91 -42.54
CA ALA A 359 -58.81 3.29 -43.76
C ALA A 359 -57.78 3.44 -44.93
N LYS A 360 -58.11 2.78 -46.06
CA LYS A 360 -57.37 2.45 -47.31
C LYS A 360 -57.03 3.65 -48.24
N ALA A 361 -56.07 3.45 -49.17
CA ALA A 361 -56.27 3.54 -50.64
C ALA A 361 -55.04 3.10 -51.47
N ASP A 362 -55.34 2.63 -52.69
CA ASP A 362 -54.58 2.14 -53.87
C ASP A 362 -53.22 2.82 -54.20
N GLY A 363 -52.27 2.27 -54.98
CA GLY A 363 -52.20 1.16 -55.95
C GLY A 363 -51.48 1.66 -57.23
N ASP A 364 -50.38 1.03 -57.68
CA ASP A 364 -50.00 0.82 -59.11
C ASP A 364 -48.65 0.07 -59.26
N THR A 365 -48.33 -0.34 -60.48
CA THR A 365 -47.63 -1.55 -60.91
C THR A 365 -46.33 -1.23 -61.67
N ARG A 366 -45.32 -2.15 -61.64
CA ARG A 366 -44.41 -2.60 -62.75
C ARG A 366 -42.92 -2.79 -62.32
N PRO A 367 -42.17 -3.81 -62.83
CA PRO A 367 -41.05 -4.43 -62.11
C PRO A 367 -39.65 -4.03 -62.60
N GLU A 368 -38.67 -4.00 -61.67
CA GLU A 368 -37.24 -4.04 -61.95
C GLU A 368 -36.52 -5.07 -61.04
N LYS A 369 -35.58 -5.82 -61.61
CA LYS A 369 -34.59 -6.70 -60.93
C LYS A 369 -33.20 -6.09 -61.18
N PRO A 370 -32.11 -6.42 -60.43
CA PRO A 370 -31.99 -7.05 -59.10
C PRO A 370 -30.93 -6.37 -58.19
N GLN A 371 -31.04 -6.44 -56.87
CA GLN A 371 -29.89 -6.32 -55.95
C GLN A 371 -30.02 -7.28 -54.75
N PRO A 372 -28.95 -8.00 -54.37
CA PRO A 372 -28.98 -8.88 -53.20
C PRO A 372 -29.01 -8.04 -51.91
N ARG A 373 -29.94 -8.37 -51.01
CA ARG A 373 -30.08 -7.76 -49.68
C ARG A 373 -28.90 -8.14 -48.78
N PRO A 374 -28.31 -7.18 -48.03
CA PRO A 374 -27.33 -7.46 -46.99
C PRO A 374 -28.06 -7.80 -45.68
N GLU A 375 -28.70 -8.96 -45.61
CA GLU A 375 -29.23 -9.48 -44.35
C GLU A 375 -28.92 -10.98 -44.28
N ASP A 376 -27.67 -11.29 -43.94
CA ASP A 376 -27.27 -12.51 -43.25
C ASP A 376 -25.85 -12.32 -42.70
N THR A 377 -25.67 -11.28 -41.90
CA THR A 377 -24.59 -11.22 -40.92
C THR A 377 -25.28 -11.32 -39.57
N PRO A 378 -25.09 -12.38 -38.77
CA PRO A 378 -25.61 -12.39 -37.42
C PRO A 378 -24.89 -11.25 -36.67
N LYS A 379 -25.59 -10.13 -36.45
CA LYS A 379 -25.17 -9.09 -35.51
C LYS A 379 -24.99 -9.81 -34.17
N GLY A 380 -23.74 -10.01 -33.78
CA GLY A 380 -23.39 -10.56 -32.48
C GLY A 380 -24.16 -9.78 -31.42
N LYS A 381 -24.84 -10.51 -30.54
CA LYS A 381 -25.61 -9.92 -29.45
C LYS A 381 -24.65 -9.06 -28.62
N GLU A 382 -24.83 -7.74 -28.64
CA GLU A 382 -24.01 -6.82 -27.87
C GLU A 382 -24.18 -7.17 -26.39
N LEU A 383 -23.08 -7.57 -25.75
CA LEU A 383 -23.12 -7.99 -24.35
C LEU A 383 -23.46 -6.78 -23.48
N THR A 384 -24.34 -6.98 -22.51
CA THR A 384 -24.58 -5.95 -21.50
C THR A 384 -23.29 -5.68 -20.70
N PRO A 385 -23.12 -4.50 -20.09
CA PRO A 385 -21.93 -4.19 -19.29
C PRO A 385 -21.64 -5.23 -18.19
N LYS A 386 -22.69 -5.79 -17.57
CA LYS A 386 -22.56 -6.84 -16.55
C LYS A 386 -22.10 -8.18 -17.12
N GLU A 387 -22.58 -8.55 -18.30
CA GLU A 387 -22.13 -9.78 -18.99
C GLU A 387 -20.69 -9.64 -19.46
N MET A 388 -20.29 -8.45 -19.93
CA MET A 388 -18.91 -8.16 -20.30
C MET A 388 -17.97 -8.28 -19.09
N GLN A 389 -18.32 -7.67 -17.95
CA GLN A 389 -17.56 -7.84 -16.70
C GLN A 389 -17.45 -9.30 -16.26
N ALA A 390 -18.55 -10.07 -16.33
CA ALA A 390 -18.53 -11.49 -16.01
C ALA A 390 -17.59 -12.27 -16.94
N LYS A 391 -17.57 -11.93 -18.24
CA LYS A 391 -16.68 -12.52 -19.23
C LYS A 391 -15.22 -12.14 -18.98
N GLU A 392 -14.92 -10.87 -18.74
CA GLU A 392 -13.56 -10.39 -18.38
C GLU A 392 -13.03 -11.15 -17.15
N LYS A 393 -13.86 -11.27 -16.11
CA LYS A 393 -13.51 -12.00 -14.90
C LYS A 393 -13.23 -13.48 -15.17
N ALA A 394 -14.07 -14.14 -15.96
CA ALA A 394 -13.86 -15.54 -16.34
C ALA A 394 -12.55 -15.73 -17.12
N LEU A 395 -12.25 -14.83 -18.07
CA LEU A 395 -11.02 -14.83 -18.84
C LEU A 395 -9.80 -14.59 -17.96
N LEU A 396 -9.85 -13.62 -17.02
CA LEU A 396 -8.78 -13.34 -16.08
C LEU A 396 -8.48 -14.56 -15.19
N GLU A 397 -9.51 -15.21 -14.64
CA GLU A 397 -9.34 -16.43 -13.83
C GLU A 397 -8.80 -17.61 -14.65
N HIS A 398 -9.18 -17.74 -15.91
CA HIS A 398 -8.60 -18.73 -16.81
C HIS A 398 -7.12 -18.42 -17.11
N ALA A 399 -6.80 -17.16 -17.41
CA ALA A 399 -5.43 -16.70 -17.67
C ALA A 399 -4.51 -16.95 -16.47
N LYS A 400 -4.96 -16.64 -15.25
CA LYS A 400 -4.24 -16.94 -13.99
C LYS A 400 -3.85 -18.41 -13.91
N LYS A 401 -4.77 -19.33 -14.23
CA LYS A 401 -4.50 -20.78 -14.23
C LYS A 401 -3.43 -21.18 -15.24
N ILE A 402 -3.50 -20.66 -16.48
CA ILE A 402 -2.53 -20.97 -17.54
C ILE A 402 -1.14 -20.40 -17.22
N VAL A 403 -1.07 -19.17 -16.70
CA VAL A 403 0.18 -18.51 -16.31
C VAL A 403 0.84 -19.23 -15.13
N ALA A 404 0.06 -19.73 -14.17
CA ALA A 404 0.57 -20.53 -13.05
C ALA A 404 0.97 -21.97 -13.44
N PHE A 405 0.53 -22.46 -14.61
CA PHE A 405 0.71 -23.85 -15.00
C PHE A 405 2.16 -24.14 -15.41
N LYS A 406 2.77 -25.15 -14.75
CA LYS A 406 4.17 -25.55 -14.97
C LYS A 406 4.33 -26.75 -15.91
N LYS A 407 3.32 -27.61 -16.06
CA LYS A 407 3.41 -28.81 -16.92
C LYS A 407 3.29 -28.42 -18.38
N SER A 408 4.05 -29.09 -19.26
CA SER A 408 3.98 -28.84 -20.70
C SER A 408 2.63 -29.29 -21.27
N THR A 409 1.84 -28.34 -21.72
CA THR A 409 0.60 -28.50 -22.48
C THR A 409 0.62 -27.62 -23.73
N VAL A 410 -0.35 -27.81 -24.63
CA VAL A 410 -0.54 -26.93 -25.80
C VAL A 410 -0.64 -25.47 -25.37
N ASP A 411 -1.44 -25.18 -24.33
CA ASP A 411 -1.60 -23.83 -23.81
C ASP A 411 -0.29 -23.23 -23.27
N THR A 412 0.55 -24.02 -22.57
CA THR A 412 1.86 -23.51 -22.12
C THR A 412 2.85 -23.27 -23.25
N ARG A 413 2.76 -24.01 -24.37
CA ARG A 413 3.60 -23.78 -25.56
C ARG A 413 3.16 -22.51 -26.29
N LEU A 414 1.85 -22.28 -26.39
CA LEU A 414 1.30 -21.05 -26.94
C LEU A 414 1.64 -19.84 -26.05
N ARG A 415 1.55 -20.00 -24.72
CA ARG A 415 2.03 -19.02 -23.75
C ARG A 415 3.50 -18.67 -23.98
N ALA A 416 4.38 -19.68 -24.09
CA ALA A 416 5.80 -19.46 -24.36
C ALA A 416 6.05 -18.76 -25.71
N SER A 417 5.25 -19.07 -26.72
CA SER A 417 5.32 -18.41 -28.04
C SER A 417 4.93 -16.94 -27.95
N LEU A 418 3.92 -16.62 -27.14
CA LEU A 418 3.47 -15.25 -26.90
C LEU A 418 4.46 -14.46 -26.04
N GLU A 419 5.12 -15.10 -25.06
CA GLU A 419 6.22 -14.50 -24.29
C GLU A 419 7.41 -14.17 -25.19
N ALA A 420 7.77 -15.06 -26.12
CA ALA A 420 8.82 -14.81 -27.11
C ALA A 420 8.41 -13.73 -28.12
N TRP A 421 7.12 -13.56 -28.38
CA TRP A 421 6.59 -12.46 -29.19
C TRP A 421 6.66 -11.13 -28.44
N ASN A 422 6.41 -11.12 -27.13
CA ASN A 422 6.38 -9.93 -26.28
C ASN A 422 7.49 -9.98 -25.23
N LEU A 423 8.75 -9.91 -25.69
CA LEU A 423 9.92 -10.05 -24.81
C LEU A 423 9.97 -8.96 -23.75
N ALA A 424 9.64 -7.72 -24.10
CA ALA A 424 9.75 -6.59 -23.18
C ALA A 424 8.59 -6.58 -22.19
N ASP A 425 7.35 -6.87 -22.62
CA ASP A 425 6.22 -7.02 -21.68
C ASP A 425 6.44 -8.21 -20.73
N THR A 426 7.00 -9.32 -21.23
CA THR A 426 7.34 -10.47 -20.40
C THR A 426 8.39 -10.10 -19.35
N GLU A 427 9.41 -9.34 -19.73
CA GLU A 427 10.44 -8.86 -18.80
C GLU A 427 9.87 -7.85 -17.80
N ALA A 428 9.00 -6.93 -18.22
CA ALA A 428 8.33 -5.98 -17.33
C ALA A 428 7.53 -6.72 -16.26
N TRP A 429 6.74 -7.72 -16.67
CA TRP A 429 5.97 -8.56 -15.77
C TRP A 429 6.85 -9.36 -14.80
N LYS A 430 7.92 -10.00 -15.30
CA LYS A 430 8.87 -10.73 -14.44
C LYS A 430 9.54 -9.80 -13.43
N PHE A 431 9.97 -8.62 -13.87
CA PHE A 431 10.67 -7.65 -13.05
C PHE A 431 9.78 -7.10 -11.93
N ALA A 432 8.57 -6.63 -12.26
CA ALA A 432 7.63 -6.10 -11.27
C ALA A 432 7.28 -7.16 -10.21
N ARG A 433 7.04 -8.40 -10.63
CA ARG A 433 6.78 -9.52 -9.71
C ARG A 433 7.99 -9.84 -8.83
N ALA A 434 9.19 -9.88 -9.40
CA ALA A 434 10.41 -10.14 -8.64
C ALA A 434 10.68 -9.03 -7.62
N PHE A 435 10.44 -7.77 -7.98
CA PHE A 435 10.60 -6.62 -7.09
C PHE A 435 9.61 -6.66 -5.91
N LEU A 436 8.33 -6.92 -6.17
CA LEU A 436 7.33 -7.13 -5.11
C LEU A 436 7.68 -8.32 -4.22
N ALA A 437 8.07 -9.46 -4.81
CA ALA A 437 8.44 -10.65 -4.06
C ALA A 437 9.66 -10.39 -3.16
N ARG A 438 10.65 -9.63 -3.65
CA ARG A 438 11.79 -9.20 -2.84
C ARG A 438 11.35 -8.39 -1.62
N ARG A 439 10.47 -7.40 -1.80
CA ARG A 439 9.93 -6.61 -0.67
C ARG A 439 9.27 -7.51 0.38
N SER A 440 8.40 -8.43 -0.05
CA SER A 440 7.73 -9.34 0.88
C SER A 440 8.71 -10.30 1.56
N MET A 441 9.77 -10.75 0.88
CA MET A 441 10.83 -11.55 1.50
C MET A 441 11.65 -10.75 2.51
N GLU A 442 11.99 -9.50 2.22
CA GLU A 442 12.65 -8.58 3.16
C GLU A 442 11.79 -8.38 4.42
N ARG A 443 10.47 -8.22 4.25
CA ARG A 443 9.52 -8.16 5.37
C ARG A 443 9.51 -9.46 6.19
N ILE A 444 9.42 -10.61 5.54
CA ILE A 444 9.39 -11.92 6.23
C ILE A 444 10.69 -12.16 7.01
N GLU A 445 11.84 -11.82 6.42
CA GLU A 445 13.13 -11.97 7.10
C GLU A 445 13.26 -11.00 8.27
N TRP A 446 12.79 -9.75 8.11
CA TRP A 446 12.70 -8.80 9.23
C TRP A 446 11.83 -9.34 10.37
N GLU A 447 10.63 -9.86 10.07
CA GLU A 447 9.74 -10.44 11.09
C GLU A 447 10.39 -11.64 11.80
N LYS A 448 11.13 -12.47 11.06
CA LYS A 448 11.87 -13.61 11.63
C LYS A 448 12.97 -13.15 12.58
N GLN A 449 13.66 -12.05 12.26
CA GLN A 449 14.67 -11.48 13.14
C GLN A 449 14.03 -10.85 14.38
N GLU A 450 12.95 -10.08 14.22
CA GLU A 450 12.19 -9.46 15.30
C GLU A 450 11.52 -10.48 16.22
N SER A 451 11.11 -11.63 15.69
CA SER A 451 10.48 -12.69 16.50
C SER A 451 11.35 -13.18 17.67
N LYS A 452 12.67 -12.99 17.57
CA LYS A 452 13.65 -13.33 18.60
C LYS A 452 13.60 -12.37 19.80
N TYR A 453 13.04 -11.18 19.61
CA TYR A 453 12.98 -10.13 20.62
C TYR A 453 11.56 -9.98 21.19
N SER A 454 11.48 -9.70 22.49
CA SER A 454 10.22 -9.41 23.20
C SER A 454 9.09 -10.43 23.03
N GLY A 455 9.43 -11.69 22.71
CA GLY A 455 8.48 -12.78 22.46
C GLY A 455 7.61 -12.57 21.23
N GLY A 456 8.14 -11.95 20.16
CA GLY A 456 7.43 -11.71 18.91
C GLY A 456 6.45 -10.53 18.94
N ALA A 457 6.52 -9.67 19.97
CA ALA A 457 5.66 -8.50 20.12
C ALA A 457 5.79 -7.47 18.97
N GLY A 458 6.90 -7.49 18.22
CA GLY A 458 7.11 -6.66 17.02
C GLY A 458 6.66 -7.31 15.70
N SER A 459 6.28 -8.59 15.70
CA SER A 459 5.74 -9.25 14.50
C SER A 459 4.24 -8.94 14.36
N GLU A 460 3.75 -8.71 13.12
CA GLU A 460 2.32 -8.48 12.86
C GLU A 460 1.44 -9.65 13.32
N LYS A 461 2.01 -10.86 13.32
CA LYS A 461 1.34 -12.07 13.81
C LYS A 461 1.23 -12.12 15.34
N GLY A 462 1.83 -11.17 16.05
CA GLY A 462 1.73 -10.98 17.49
C GLY A 462 2.19 -12.19 18.31
N ARG A 463 1.88 -12.13 19.62
CA ARG A 463 2.01 -13.27 20.54
C ARG A 463 0.90 -14.29 20.27
N ASN A 464 1.03 -15.09 19.22
CA ASN A 464 0.14 -16.24 19.07
C ASN A 464 0.55 -17.31 20.08
N ALA A 465 -0.24 -17.46 21.16
CA ALA A 465 -0.11 -18.54 22.14
C ALA A 465 -0.12 -19.94 21.48
N TRP A 466 -0.72 -20.05 20.29
CA TRP A 466 -0.75 -21.25 19.45
C TRP A 466 0.58 -21.59 18.76
N SER A 467 1.46 -20.63 18.49
CA SER A 467 2.80 -20.92 17.93
C SER A 467 3.65 -21.69 18.94
N ARG A 468 3.52 -21.32 20.22
CA ARG A 468 4.27 -21.90 21.33
C ARG A 468 3.88 -23.35 21.64
N TRP A 469 2.68 -23.76 21.24
CA TRP A 469 2.15 -25.13 21.39
C TRP A 469 2.55 -26.05 20.23
N LYS A 470 2.82 -25.49 19.03
CA LYS A 470 3.35 -26.26 17.90
C LYS A 470 4.81 -26.63 18.11
N ASP A 471 5.62 -25.70 18.62
CA ASP A 471 7.04 -25.97 18.91
C ASP A 471 7.26 -27.00 20.02
N SER A 472 6.28 -27.21 20.93
CA SER A 472 6.38 -28.26 21.95
C SER A 472 6.00 -29.65 21.42
N LYS A 473 5.21 -29.74 20.35
CA LYS A 473 4.81 -31.01 19.72
C LYS A 473 5.85 -31.57 18.76
N GLU A 474 6.85 -30.78 18.35
CA GLU A 474 8.00 -31.27 17.57
C GLU A 474 9.19 -31.70 18.45
N ARG A 475 9.04 -31.68 19.78
CA ARG A 475 10.06 -32.11 20.76
C ARG A 475 9.63 -33.28 21.65
N GLU A 476 8.49 -33.89 21.35
CA GLU A 476 8.08 -35.22 21.84
C GLU A 476 8.04 -36.17 20.63
#